data_AF-A0A3D4DPL5-F1
#
_entry.id   AF-A0A3D4DPL5-F1
#
_cell.length_a   1.000
_cell.length_b   1.000
_cell.length_c   1.000
_cell.angle_alpha   90.00
_cell.angle_beta   90.00
_cell.angle_gamma   90.00
#
_symmetry.space_group_name_H-M   'P 1'
#
loop_
_entity.id
_entity.type
_entity.pdbx_description
1 polymer ?
#
loop_
_entity_poly.entity_id
_entity_poly.type
_entity_poly.pdbx_seq_one_letter_code
_entity_poly.pdbx_strand_id
1 'polypeptide(L)'
;MAITEGVSPAHILIPLQYKLSQRKTYPISIGLNRGALRVSGSARHKIVDKWYRKGILIASREIRMGPPTTEMLHDKAVGLDLRPLDEVAGILGAAQLEAARSVLRVGPALADGARAMAETLRGGGRLYYVGAGSSGLMAAADAQELGGTFGIPETRVRILMAGGQPTSAAMPGGTEDEAFGLDTGLAELTAQDTLIAVAASGATPYTLEAVRIAKARGARVIAL
;
A
#
# COMPACT_ATOMS: atom_id res chain seq x y z
N MET A 1 20.11 5.36 -38.31
CA MET A 1 19.65 4.00 -38.63
C MET A 1 19.07 3.41 -37.35
N ALA A 2 17.77 3.61 -37.14
CA ALA A 2 17.02 3.02 -36.03
C ALA A 2 15.87 2.26 -36.66
N ILE A 3 15.84 0.96 -36.40
CA ILE A 3 14.93 -0.02 -36.96
C ILE A 3 13.63 0.11 -36.15
N THR A 4 12.56 0.55 -36.80
CA THR A 4 11.20 0.52 -36.24
C THR A 4 10.59 -0.83 -36.57
N GLU A 5 10.45 -1.72 -35.58
CA GLU A 5 9.53 -2.85 -35.71
C GLU A 5 8.18 -2.46 -35.09
N GLY A 6 7.16 -2.53 -35.94
CA GLY A 6 5.78 -2.21 -35.62
C GLY A 6 5.07 -3.36 -34.93
N VAL A 7 4.25 -3.01 -33.94
CA VAL A 7 3.16 -3.86 -33.47
C VAL A 7 1.86 -3.20 -33.95
N SER A 8 1.14 -3.91 -34.81
CA SER A 8 -0.18 -3.49 -35.32
C SER A 8 -1.18 -3.34 -34.16
N PRO A 9 -2.05 -2.31 -34.12
CA PRO A 9 -3.08 -2.21 -33.09
C PRO A 9 -4.06 -3.38 -33.23
N ALA A 10 -4.14 -4.21 -32.19
CA ALA A 10 -5.19 -5.22 -32.07
C ALA A 10 -6.56 -4.53 -32.03
N HIS A 11 -7.31 -4.61 -33.12
CA HIS A 11 -8.71 -4.19 -33.17
C HIS A 11 -9.57 -5.25 -32.45
N ILE A 12 -9.86 -5.03 -31.17
CA ILE A 12 -10.85 -5.85 -30.47
C ILE A 12 -12.24 -5.29 -30.78
N LEU A 13 -12.92 -5.88 -31.76
CA LEU A 13 -14.34 -5.64 -32.01
C LEU A 13 -15.14 -6.50 -31.03
N ILE A 14 -15.67 -5.90 -29.96
CA ILE A 14 -16.67 -6.55 -29.10
C ILE A 14 -18.06 -6.13 -29.59
N PRO A 15 -18.82 -7.00 -30.28
CA PRO A 15 -20.21 -6.70 -30.62
C PRO A 15 -21.07 -6.79 -29.35
N LEU A 16 -21.28 -5.65 -28.69
CA LEU A 16 -22.24 -5.55 -27.58
C LEU A 16 -23.64 -5.25 -28.13
N GLN A 17 -24.53 -6.24 -28.08
CA GLN A 17 -25.96 -6.02 -28.32
C GLN A 17 -26.62 -5.47 -27.04
N TYR A 18 -27.07 -4.21 -27.07
CA TYR A 18 -27.86 -3.63 -25.99
C TYR A 18 -29.28 -3.32 -26.49
N LYS A 19 -30.30 -3.94 -25.88
CA LYS A 19 -31.72 -3.68 -26.17
C LYS A 19 -32.19 -2.47 -25.35
N LEU A 20 -32.29 -1.30 -25.97
CA LEU A 20 -33.14 -0.22 -25.47
C LEU A 20 -34.56 -0.39 -26.04
N SER A 21 -35.57 0.01 -25.27
CA SER A 21 -37.00 -0.30 -25.47
C SER A 21 -37.65 0.24 -26.74
N GLN A 22 -36.91 0.70 -27.75
CA GLN A 22 -37.40 0.84 -29.13
C GLN A 22 -36.27 0.48 -30.11
N ARG A 23 -36.62 -0.28 -31.15
CA ARG A 23 -35.74 -0.99 -32.10
C ARG A 23 -34.75 -0.06 -32.84
N LYS A 24 -33.60 0.26 -32.26
CA LYS A 24 -32.44 0.79 -32.99
C LYS A 24 -31.14 0.17 -32.50
N THR A 25 -30.45 -0.51 -33.41
CA THR A 25 -29.10 -1.05 -33.21
C THR A 25 -28.10 0.04 -33.62
N TYR A 26 -27.13 0.35 -32.78
CA TYR A 26 -26.07 1.31 -33.09
C TYR A 26 -24.72 0.59 -33.15
N PRO A 27 -23.99 0.64 -34.28
CA PRO A 27 -22.63 0.14 -34.30
C PRO A 27 -21.75 1.09 -33.47
N ILE A 28 -21.09 0.56 -32.45
CA ILE A 28 -20.08 1.29 -31.68
C ILE A 28 -18.76 0.53 -31.85
N SER A 29 -17.71 1.26 -32.22
CA SER A 29 -16.35 0.74 -32.22
C SER A 29 -15.61 1.36 -31.05
N ILE A 30 -14.92 0.51 -30.28
CA ILE A 30 -14.04 0.91 -29.18
C ILE A 30 -12.62 0.59 -29.61
N GLY A 31 -11.74 1.59 -29.60
CA GLY A 31 -10.34 1.42 -29.94
C GLY A 31 -9.43 2.10 -28.93
N LEU A 32 -8.23 1.58 -28.75
CA LEU A 32 -7.15 2.22 -28.00
C LEU A 32 -6.25 2.95 -28.99
N ASN A 33 -6.08 4.26 -28.83
CA ASN A 33 -5.10 5.04 -29.59
C ASN A 33 -4.25 5.85 -28.60
N ARG A 34 -2.93 5.61 -28.58
CA ARG A 34 -1.97 6.23 -27.65
C ARG A 34 -2.42 6.19 -26.18
N GLY A 35 -2.89 5.03 -25.71
CA GLY A 35 -3.32 4.83 -24.33
C GLY A 35 -4.64 5.51 -23.93
N ALA A 36 -5.31 6.21 -24.85
CA ALA A 36 -6.64 6.78 -24.62
C ALA A 36 -7.72 5.90 -25.26
N LEU A 37 -8.76 5.59 -24.48
CA LEU A 37 -9.97 4.94 -24.99
C LEU A 37 -10.70 5.90 -25.93
N ARG A 38 -10.87 5.54 -27.20
CA ARG A 38 -11.74 6.25 -28.14
C ARG A 38 -12.98 5.42 -28.45
N VAL A 39 -14.14 6.05 -28.29
CA VAL A 39 -15.45 5.49 -28.66
C VAL A 39 -15.99 6.27 -29.87
N SER A 40 -16.34 5.58 -30.96
CA SER A 40 -16.97 6.20 -32.14
C SER A 40 -18.39 5.71 -32.40
N GLY A 41 -19.32 6.65 -32.64
CA GLY A 41 -20.73 6.37 -32.93
C GLY A 41 -21.65 7.58 -32.69
N SER A 42 -22.86 7.58 -33.26
CA SER A 42 -23.80 8.72 -33.22
C SER A 42 -24.45 8.99 -31.85
N ALA A 43 -24.23 8.15 -30.84
CA ALA A 43 -24.81 8.25 -29.50
C ALA A 43 -23.76 8.43 -28.37
N ARG A 44 -22.60 9.00 -28.70
CA ARG A 44 -21.38 9.12 -27.85
C ARG A 44 -21.61 9.59 -26.40
N HIS A 45 -22.39 10.64 -26.17
CA HIS A 45 -22.37 11.32 -24.87
C HIS A 45 -23.27 10.67 -23.79
N LYS A 46 -24.44 10.13 -24.16
CA LYS A 46 -25.42 9.64 -23.16
C LYS A 46 -25.10 8.26 -22.60
N ILE A 47 -24.36 7.43 -23.33
CA ILE A 47 -24.06 6.04 -22.95
C ILE A 47 -22.79 5.98 -22.09
N VAL A 48 -21.74 6.71 -22.47
CA VAL A 48 -20.45 6.70 -21.78
C VAL A 48 -20.58 7.26 -20.36
N ASP A 49 -21.28 8.38 -20.17
CA ASP A 49 -21.54 8.95 -18.84
C ASP A 49 -22.34 8.01 -17.93
N LYS A 50 -23.32 7.29 -18.51
CA LYS A 50 -24.14 6.34 -17.75
C LYS A 50 -23.34 5.11 -17.32
N TRP A 51 -22.34 4.70 -18.09
CA TRP A 51 -21.50 3.54 -17.78
C TRP A 51 -20.39 3.87 -16.78
N TYR A 52 -19.84 5.09 -16.85
CA TYR A 52 -18.95 5.63 -15.82
C TYR A 52 -19.65 5.70 -14.46
N ARG A 53 -20.86 6.26 -14.40
CA ARG A 53 -21.64 6.36 -13.14
C ARG A 53 -22.08 5.01 -12.57
N LYS A 54 -22.11 3.94 -13.38
CA LYS A 54 -22.49 2.59 -12.96
C LYS A 54 -21.29 1.67 -12.68
N GLY A 55 -20.06 2.17 -12.78
CA GLY A 55 -18.85 1.38 -12.49
C GLY A 55 -18.54 0.26 -13.49
N ILE A 56 -19.15 0.28 -14.67
CA ILE A 56 -18.98 -0.76 -15.71
C ILE A 56 -17.68 -0.52 -16.51
N LEU A 57 -17.23 0.73 -16.59
CA LEU A 57 -15.93 1.11 -17.14
C LEU A 57 -15.03 1.58 -15.99
N ILE A 58 -14.07 0.74 -15.61
CA ILE A 58 -12.93 1.17 -14.82
C ILE A 58 -11.94 1.75 -15.82
N ALA A 59 -11.72 3.06 -15.78
CA ALA A 59 -10.51 3.60 -16.38
C ALA A 59 -9.34 3.04 -15.57
N SER A 60 -8.71 1.97 -16.04
CA SER A 60 -7.39 1.56 -15.58
C SER A 60 -6.41 2.64 -16.05
N ARG A 61 -6.45 3.77 -15.36
CA ARG A 61 -5.31 4.66 -15.29
C ARG A 61 -4.32 3.90 -14.41
N GLU A 62 -3.55 3.02 -15.03
CA GLU A 62 -2.19 2.77 -14.55
C GLU A 62 -1.52 4.15 -14.59
N ILE A 63 -1.68 4.90 -13.51
CA ILE A 63 -0.78 5.98 -13.18
C ILE A 63 0.51 5.21 -12.93
N ARG A 64 1.38 5.16 -13.95
CA ARG A 64 2.78 4.87 -13.74
C ARG A 64 3.30 6.01 -12.86
N MET A 65 3.08 5.86 -11.55
CA MET A 65 3.71 6.68 -10.53
C MET A 65 5.22 6.54 -10.81
N GLY A 66 5.95 7.64 -10.75
CA GLY A 66 7.41 7.55 -10.69
C GLY A 66 7.82 6.63 -9.54
N PRO A 67 9.10 6.21 -9.47
CA PRO A 67 9.58 5.44 -8.33
C PRO A 67 9.15 6.15 -7.03
N PRO A 68 8.70 5.40 -6.00
CA PRO A 68 8.29 6.00 -4.74
C PRO A 68 9.39 6.94 -4.23
N THR A 69 9.03 7.97 -3.46
CA THR A 69 10.03 8.89 -2.90
C THR A 69 11.12 8.14 -2.10
N THR A 70 10.79 6.97 -1.53
CA THR A 70 11.74 6.09 -0.83
C THR A 70 12.83 5.51 -1.74
N GLU A 71 12.59 5.43 -3.04
CA GLU A 71 13.53 4.91 -4.05
C GLU A 71 14.29 6.03 -4.77
N MET A 72 14.00 7.29 -4.46
CA MET A 72 14.69 8.43 -5.05
C MET A 72 15.98 8.72 -4.29
N LEU A 73 17.07 8.95 -5.03
CA LEU A 73 18.31 9.45 -4.45
C LEU A 73 18.10 10.86 -3.90
N HIS A 74 18.54 11.07 -2.66
CA HIS A 74 18.59 12.40 -2.05
C HIS A 74 19.71 13.24 -2.69
N ASP A 75 19.52 14.54 -2.89
CA ASP A 75 20.51 15.41 -3.54
C ASP A 75 21.88 15.40 -2.85
N LYS A 76 21.87 15.25 -1.52
CA LYS A 76 23.09 15.15 -0.69
C LYS A 76 23.76 13.77 -0.72
N ALA A 77 23.18 12.77 -1.38
CA ALA A 77 23.75 11.42 -1.46
C ALA A 77 24.88 11.31 -2.48
N VAL A 78 24.92 12.19 -3.49
CA VAL A 78 25.96 12.15 -4.53
C VAL A 78 27.33 12.48 -3.92
N GLY A 79 28.26 11.53 -4.05
CA GLY A 79 29.63 11.61 -3.52
C GLY A 79 29.71 11.59 -2.00
N LEU A 80 28.68 11.11 -1.30
CA LEU A 80 28.67 11.03 0.17
C LEU A 80 29.84 10.17 0.70
N ASP A 81 30.20 9.12 -0.02
CA ASP A 81 31.31 8.19 0.26
C ASP A 81 32.72 8.82 0.13
N LEU A 82 32.81 9.98 -0.52
CA LEU A 82 34.07 10.72 -0.72
C LEU A 82 34.24 11.91 0.24
N ARG A 83 33.27 12.17 1.12
CA ARG A 83 33.28 13.32 2.04
C ARG A 83 34.00 13.01 3.35
N PRO A 84 34.52 14.03 4.07
CA PRO A 84 35.00 13.90 5.44
C PRO A 84 33.93 13.31 6.38
N LEU A 85 34.34 12.49 7.35
CA LEU A 85 33.42 11.74 8.22
C LEU A 85 32.53 12.65 9.09
N ASP A 86 33.07 13.78 9.54
CA ASP A 86 32.33 14.79 10.31
C ASP A 86 31.24 15.46 9.45
N GLU A 87 31.52 15.71 8.17
CA GLU A 87 30.52 16.20 7.23
C GLU A 87 29.42 15.17 6.98
N VAL A 88 29.78 13.91 6.75
CA VAL A 88 28.82 12.81 6.57
C VAL A 88 27.93 12.66 7.81
N ALA A 89 28.52 12.67 9.01
CA ALA A 89 27.78 12.62 10.26
C ALA A 89 26.80 13.80 10.39
N GLY A 90 27.22 15.01 10.01
CA GLY A 90 26.36 16.19 9.98
C GLY A 90 25.17 16.05 9.00
N ILE A 91 25.41 15.50 7.81
CA ILE A 91 24.36 15.24 6.81
C ILE A 91 23.35 14.22 7.32
N LEU A 92 23.81 13.09 7.86
CA LEU A 92 22.93 12.04 8.39
C LEU A 92 22.16 12.51 9.63
N GLY A 93 22.81 13.25 10.53
CA GLY A 93 22.16 13.85 11.70
C GLY A 93 21.07 14.85 11.31
N ALA A 94 21.31 15.69 10.31
CA ALA A 94 20.30 16.61 9.79
C ALA A 94 19.10 15.87 9.17
N ALA A 95 19.32 14.75 8.47
CA ALA A 95 18.24 13.93 7.92
C ALA A 95 17.37 13.29 9.02
N GLN A 96 17.97 12.88 10.15
CA GLN A 96 17.21 12.41 11.32
C GLN A 96 16.29 13.50 11.90
N LEU A 97 16.78 14.74 11.99
CA LEU A 97 15.96 15.89 12.42
C LEU A 97 14.80 16.14 11.47
N GLU A 98 15.02 16.01 10.16
CA GLU A 98 13.96 16.15 9.15
C GLU A 98 12.91 15.04 9.28
N ALA A 99 13.35 13.79 9.44
CA ALA A 99 12.46 12.66 9.68
C ALA A 99 11.58 12.89 10.92
N ALA A 100 12.19 13.29 12.05
CA ALA A 100 11.45 13.60 13.27
C ALA A 100 10.44 14.75 13.09
N ARG A 101 10.80 15.80 12.34
CA ARG A 101 9.90 16.92 12.03
C ARG A 101 8.71 16.50 11.15
N SER A 102 8.85 15.47 10.32
CA SER A 102 7.78 15.02 9.43
C SER A 102 6.51 14.60 10.18
N VAL A 103 6.68 14.06 11.39
CA VAL A 103 5.63 13.62 12.32
C VAL A 103 4.66 14.75 12.65
N LEU A 104 5.15 16.01 12.74
CA LEU A 104 4.33 17.17 13.06
C LEU A 104 3.20 17.40 12.05
N ARG A 105 3.39 16.97 10.79
CA ARG A 105 2.38 17.15 9.73
C ARG A 105 1.21 16.17 9.84
N VAL A 106 1.39 15.07 10.57
CA VAL A 106 0.40 13.98 10.68
C VAL A 106 -0.21 13.86 12.07
N GLY A 107 -0.02 14.88 12.94
CA GLY A 107 -0.49 14.89 14.32
C GLY A 107 -1.94 14.44 14.53
N PRO A 108 -2.94 14.95 13.78
CA PRO A 108 -4.32 14.49 13.90
C PRO A 108 -4.49 13.00 13.59
N ALA A 109 -3.87 12.49 12.52
CA ALA A 109 -3.94 11.09 12.15
C ALA A 109 -3.27 10.17 13.20
N LEU A 110 -2.16 10.63 13.81
CA LEU A 110 -1.53 9.92 14.93
C LEU A 110 -2.44 9.86 16.16
N ALA A 111 -3.12 10.97 16.48
CA ALA A 111 -4.07 10.99 17.58
C ALA A 111 -5.25 10.03 17.35
N ASP A 112 -5.74 9.94 16.10
CA ASP A 112 -6.79 8.99 15.72
C ASP A 112 -6.31 7.54 15.80
N GLY A 113 -5.09 7.25 15.34
CA GLY A 113 -4.46 5.94 15.49
C GLY A 113 -4.29 5.53 16.95
N ALA A 114 -3.75 6.42 17.78
CA ALA A 114 -3.59 6.19 19.21
C ALA A 114 -4.95 5.96 19.90
N ARG A 115 -5.99 6.72 19.52
CA ARG A 115 -7.34 6.51 20.03
C ARG A 115 -7.89 5.14 19.64
N ALA A 116 -7.71 4.73 18.38
CA ALA A 116 -8.16 3.42 17.90
C ALA A 116 -7.47 2.28 18.66
N MET A 117 -6.15 2.37 18.89
CA MET A 117 -5.40 1.39 19.69
C MET A 117 -5.91 1.32 21.12
N ALA A 118 -6.09 2.47 21.78
CA ALA A 118 -6.59 2.53 23.15
C ALA A 118 -8.02 1.97 23.28
N GLU A 119 -8.91 2.27 22.33
CA GLU A 119 -10.26 1.71 22.28
C GLU A 119 -10.25 0.19 22.10
N THR A 120 -9.42 -0.34 21.20
CA THR A 120 -9.26 -1.78 21.01
C THR A 120 -8.81 -2.46 22.30
N LEU A 121 -7.80 -1.90 22.98
CA LEU A 121 -7.31 -2.45 24.24
C LEU A 121 -8.36 -2.38 25.37
N ARG A 122 -9.10 -1.27 25.48
CA ARG A 122 -10.21 -1.16 26.46
C ARG A 122 -11.35 -2.12 26.15
N GLY A 123 -11.65 -2.34 24.87
CA GLY A 123 -12.73 -3.19 24.40
C GLY A 123 -12.44 -4.69 24.44
N GLY A 124 -11.28 -5.12 24.95
CA GLY A 124 -10.93 -6.55 24.99
C GLY A 124 -10.27 -7.09 23.71
N GLY A 125 -10.13 -6.28 22.66
CA GLY A 125 -9.49 -6.66 21.40
C GLY A 125 -7.96 -6.61 21.42
N ARG A 126 -7.33 -7.01 20.32
CA ARG A 126 -5.88 -7.21 20.19
C ARG A 126 -5.27 -6.24 19.18
N LEU A 127 -4.00 -5.93 19.37
CA LEU A 127 -3.19 -5.16 18.44
C LEU A 127 -2.32 -6.11 17.61
N TYR A 128 -2.41 -6.01 16.28
CA TYR A 128 -1.61 -6.79 15.34
C TYR A 128 -0.62 -5.87 14.63
N TYR A 129 0.66 -5.99 14.95
CA TYR A 129 1.75 -5.28 14.29
C TYR A 129 2.25 -6.09 13.10
N VAL A 130 2.24 -5.51 11.91
CA VAL A 130 2.59 -6.22 10.68
C VAL A 130 3.56 -5.41 9.83
N GLY A 131 4.65 -6.05 9.39
CA GLY A 131 5.62 -5.44 8.48
C GLY A 131 6.67 -6.42 7.97
N ALA A 132 7.60 -5.90 7.18
CA ALA A 132 8.76 -6.64 6.68
C ALA A 132 10.05 -5.88 6.96
N GLY A 133 11.18 -6.59 6.93
CA GLY A 133 12.51 -5.98 7.09
C GLY A 133 12.62 -5.05 8.31
N SER A 134 13.24 -3.89 8.14
CA SER A 134 13.39 -2.88 9.20
C SER A 134 12.05 -2.37 9.73
N SER A 135 11.01 -2.29 8.89
CA SER A 135 9.66 -1.88 9.34
C SER A 135 9.09 -2.89 10.33
N GLY A 136 9.24 -4.19 10.04
CA GLY A 136 8.85 -5.28 10.94
C GLY A 136 9.63 -5.26 12.26
N LEU A 137 10.92 -4.94 12.23
CA LEU A 137 11.74 -4.80 13.44
C LEU A 137 11.29 -3.63 14.32
N MET A 138 11.00 -2.46 13.73
CA MET A 138 10.52 -1.31 14.50
C MET A 138 9.13 -1.59 15.10
N ALA A 139 8.26 -2.23 14.33
CA ALA A 139 6.94 -2.66 14.80
C ALA A 139 7.06 -3.67 15.96
N ALA A 140 8.01 -4.61 15.87
CA ALA A 140 8.30 -5.58 16.92
C ALA A 140 8.82 -4.92 18.20
N ALA A 141 9.73 -3.96 18.08
CA ALA A 141 10.30 -3.23 19.21
C ALA A 141 9.22 -2.49 19.99
N ASP A 142 8.33 -1.75 19.32
CA ASP A 142 7.21 -1.06 19.96
C ASP A 142 6.26 -2.06 20.67
N ALA A 143 5.88 -3.12 19.96
CA ALA A 143 4.96 -4.14 20.47
C ALA A 143 5.46 -4.85 21.74
N GLN A 144 6.76 -5.14 21.82
CA GLN A 144 7.38 -5.83 22.95
C GLN A 144 7.42 -4.97 24.22
N GLU A 145 7.53 -3.66 24.08
CA GLU A 145 7.57 -2.73 25.22
C GLU A 145 6.20 -2.55 25.89
N LEU A 146 5.09 -2.84 25.18
CA LEU A 146 3.74 -2.63 25.70
C LEU A 146 3.45 -3.41 26.99
N GLY A 147 3.96 -4.64 27.08
CA GLY A 147 3.76 -5.50 28.25
C GLY A 147 4.54 -5.01 29.47
N GLY A 148 5.86 -4.87 29.32
CA GLY A 148 6.75 -4.48 30.41
C GLY A 148 6.50 -3.06 30.91
N THR A 149 6.19 -2.12 30.01
CA THR A 149 6.06 -0.70 30.35
C THR A 149 4.66 -0.34 30.84
N PHE A 150 3.61 -0.91 30.23
CA PHE A 150 2.21 -0.51 30.50
C PHE A 150 1.34 -1.62 31.09
N GLY A 151 1.89 -2.81 31.35
CA GLY A 151 1.15 -3.94 31.90
C GLY A 151 0.09 -4.51 30.95
N ILE A 152 0.20 -4.23 29.65
CA ILE A 152 -0.72 -4.79 28.64
C ILE A 152 -0.41 -6.30 28.51
N PRO A 153 -1.38 -7.21 28.71
CA PRO A 153 -1.09 -8.63 28.62
C PRO A 153 -0.54 -9.00 27.23
N GLU A 154 0.52 -9.81 27.16
CA GLU A 154 1.13 -10.25 25.90
C GLU A 154 0.12 -10.94 24.98
N THR A 155 -0.91 -11.59 25.55
CA THR A 155 -2.02 -12.19 24.81
C THR A 155 -2.85 -11.17 24.02
N ARG A 156 -2.68 -9.86 24.25
CA ARG A 156 -3.36 -8.75 23.55
C ARG A 156 -2.52 -8.14 22.43
N VAL A 157 -1.28 -8.58 22.23
CA VAL A 157 -0.37 -8.06 21.21
C VAL A 157 0.09 -9.20 20.31
N ARG A 158 0.12 -8.99 19.00
CA ARG A 158 0.60 -9.95 18.00
C ARG A 158 1.58 -9.25 17.08
N ILE A 159 2.69 -9.91 16.78
CA ILE A 159 3.72 -9.41 15.88
C ILE A 159 3.83 -10.37 14.70
N LEU A 160 3.64 -9.85 13.49
CA LEU A 160 3.74 -10.60 12.24
C LEU A 160 4.78 -9.92 11.36
N MET A 161 5.93 -10.56 11.23
CA MET A 161 7.02 -10.10 10.39
C MET A 161 7.18 -11.04 9.20
N ALA A 162 7.29 -10.50 7.99
CA ALA A 162 7.56 -11.29 6.80
C ALA A 162 8.85 -12.10 6.98
N GLY A 163 8.79 -13.42 6.82
CA GLY A 163 9.93 -14.31 7.09
C GLY A 163 10.20 -14.62 8.57
N GLY A 164 9.37 -14.11 9.49
CA GLY A 164 9.56 -14.25 10.93
C GLY A 164 10.56 -13.25 11.52
N GLN A 165 10.64 -13.21 12.85
CA GLN A 165 11.66 -12.40 13.51
C GLN A 165 13.05 -13.05 13.35
N PRO A 166 14.10 -12.27 13.08
CA PRO A 166 15.44 -12.81 12.96
C PRO A 166 15.91 -13.39 14.30
N THR A 167 16.49 -14.58 14.25
CA THR A 167 17.12 -15.25 15.42
C THR A 167 18.64 -15.01 15.48
N SER A 168 19.18 -14.27 14.51
CA SER A 168 20.59 -13.88 14.40
C SER A 168 20.70 -12.48 13.80
N ALA A 169 21.92 -11.98 13.58
CA ALA A 169 22.13 -10.69 12.90
C ALA A 169 21.75 -10.71 11.41
N ALA A 170 21.47 -11.88 10.83
CA ALA A 170 21.02 -12.00 9.44
C ALA A 170 19.53 -11.66 9.32
N MET A 171 19.21 -10.66 8.49
CA MET A 171 17.83 -10.31 8.17
C MET A 171 17.25 -11.25 7.12
N PRO A 172 16.00 -11.73 7.29
CA PRO A 172 15.28 -12.41 6.22
C PRO A 172 15.12 -11.45 5.03
N GLY A 173 15.66 -11.82 3.87
CA GLY A 173 15.53 -11.07 2.62
C GLY A 173 14.55 -11.74 1.66
N GLY A 174 13.90 -10.95 0.79
CA GLY A 174 12.99 -11.45 -0.25
C GLY A 174 11.63 -11.97 0.25
N THR A 175 11.41 -12.01 1.57
CA THR A 175 10.17 -12.51 2.17
C THR A 175 9.01 -11.50 2.10
N GLU A 176 9.30 -10.26 1.73
CA GLU A 176 8.33 -9.17 1.68
C GLU A 176 7.39 -9.22 0.47
N ASP A 177 7.77 -9.97 -0.55
CA ASP A 177 6.98 -10.24 -1.77
C ASP A 177 6.02 -11.42 -1.60
N GLU A 178 6.21 -12.24 -0.56
CA GLU A 178 5.39 -13.40 -0.26
C GLU A 178 4.37 -13.07 0.83
N ALA A 179 3.15 -13.60 0.75
CA ALA A 179 2.13 -13.46 1.80
C ALA A 179 2.18 -14.61 2.84
N PHE A 180 3.28 -15.35 2.88
CA PHE A 180 3.39 -16.58 3.67
C PHE A 180 3.17 -16.33 5.16
N GLY A 181 2.36 -17.19 5.79
CA GLY A 181 2.09 -17.13 7.24
C GLY A 181 1.06 -16.09 7.68
N LEU A 182 0.51 -15.26 6.77
CA LEU A 182 -0.57 -14.35 7.13
C LEU A 182 -1.88 -15.07 7.44
N ASP A 183 -2.20 -16.16 6.72
CA ASP A 183 -3.42 -16.93 6.96
C ASP A 183 -3.49 -17.49 8.38
N THR A 184 -2.36 -17.99 8.89
CA THR A 184 -2.24 -18.50 10.25
C THR A 184 -2.09 -17.37 11.26
N GLY A 185 -1.22 -16.39 11.00
CA GLY A 185 -0.96 -15.26 11.89
C GLY A 185 -2.17 -14.37 12.13
N LEU A 186 -3.04 -14.25 11.13
CA LEU A 186 -4.29 -13.50 11.20
C LEU A 186 -5.51 -14.39 11.37
N ALA A 187 -5.36 -15.69 11.62
CA ALA A 187 -6.49 -16.63 11.72
C ALA A 187 -7.53 -16.20 12.76
N GLU A 188 -7.08 -15.67 13.90
CA GLU A 188 -7.93 -15.20 14.99
C GLU A 188 -8.27 -13.71 14.93
N LEU A 189 -7.90 -13.00 13.86
CA LEU A 189 -8.22 -11.57 13.71
C LEU A 189 -9.73 -11.37 13.54
N THR A 190 -10.28 -10.43 14.29
CA THR A 190 -11.71 -10.08 14.33
C THR A 190 -11.94 -8.58 14.14
N ALA A 191 -13.20 -8.17 14.03
CA ALA A 191 -13.59 -6.76 13.97
C ALA A 191 -13.34 -5.96 15.26
N GLN A 192 -13.04 -6.63 16.38
CA GLN A 192 -12.69 -5.98 17.65
C GLN A 192 -11.21 -5.56 17.71
N ASP A 193 -10.41 -6.09 16.78
CA ASP A 193 -8.97 -5.90 16.75
C ASP A 193 -8.57 -4.71 15.87
N THR A 194 -7.34 -4.25 16.09
CA THR A 194 -6.70 -3.24 15.24
C THR A 194 -5.42 -3.81 14.65
N LEU A 195 -5.26 -3.69 13.34
CA LEU A 195 -4.03 -4.01 12.62
C LEU A 195 -3.24 -2.73 12.34
N ILE A 196 -1.97 -2.73 12.75
CA ILE A 196 -0.98 -1.68 12.52
C ILE A 196 -0.02 -2.20 11.44
N ALA A 197 -0.17 -1.69 10.23
CA ALA A 197 0.64 -2.02 9.07
C ALA A 197 1.77 -1.01 8.91
N VAL A 198 3.02 -1.48 8.87
CA VAL A 198 4.22 -0.63 8.76
C VAL A 198 4.98 -0.98 7.49
N ALA A 199 5.04 -0.04 6.55
CA ALA A 199 5.80 -0.18 5.31
C ALA A 199 6.19 1.20 4.75
N ALA A 200 7.48 1.56 4.84
CA ALA A 200 7.97 2.85 4.36
C ALA A 200 7.63 3.15 2.88
N SER A 201 7.66 2.14 2.00
CA SER A 201 7.31 2.29 0.59
C SER A 201 5.81 2.45 0.35
N GLY A 202 4.98 2.08 1.34
CA GLY A 202 3.53 1.96 1.22
C GLY A 202 3.05 0.85 0.28
N ALA A 203 3.96 0.06 -0.29
CA ALA A 203 3.68 -0.87 -1.38
C ALA A 203 4.12 -2.32 -1.11
N THR A 204 4.68 -2.61 0.07
CA THR A 204 5.18 -3.95 0.43
C THR A 204 4.06 -5.01 0.34
N PRO A 205 4.17 -6.02 -0.54
CA PRO A 205 3.10 -6.99 -0.79
C PRO A 205 2.59 -7.71 0.45
N TYR A 206 3.49 -8.23 1.31
CA TYR A 206 3.13 -8.84 2.59
C TYR A 206 2.25 -7.93 3.45
N THR A 207 2.67 -6.68 3.64
CA THR A 207 1.93 -5.69 4.46
C THR A 207 0.58 -5.34 3.83
N LEU A 208 0.52 -5.16 2.50
CA LEU A 208 -0.72 -4.88 1.79
C LEU A 208 -1.73 -6.03 1.89
N GLU A 209 -1.26 -7.27 1.79
CA GLU A 209 -2.12 -8.45 1.91
C GLU A 209 -2.69 -8.59 3.33
N ALA A 210 -1.89 -8.30 4.36
CA ALA A 210 -2.38 -8.26 5.74
C ALA A 210 -3.48 -7.20 5.93
N VAL A 211 -3.30 -6.01 5.34
CA VAL A 211 -4.34 -4.96 5.32
C VAL A 211 -5.60 -5.42 4.61
N ARG A 212 -5.47 -6.13 3.48
CA ARG A 212 -6.60 -6.69 2.73
C ARG A 212 -7.39 -7.67 3.60
N ILE A 213 -6.70 -8.60 4.26
CA ILE A 213 -7.28 -9.59 5.17
C ILE A 213 -7.99 -8.92 6.35
N ALA A 214 -7.36 -7.92 6.97
CA ALA A 214 -7.94 -7.18 8.09
C ALA A 214 -9.23 -6.46 7.72
N LYS A 215 -9.23 -5.75 6.58
CA LYS A 215 -10.44 -5.08 6.07
C LYS A 215 -11.54 -6.08 5.77
N ALA A 216 -11.22 -7.24 5.18
CA ALA A 216 -12.20 -8.29 4.91
C ALA A 216 -12.83 -8.87 6.20
N ARG A 217 -12.10 -8.84 7.31
CA ARG A 217 -12.57 -9.27 8.64
C ARG A 217 -13.24 -8.15 9.47
N GLY A 218 -13.33 -6.94 8.90
CA GLY A 218 -13.90 -5.77 9.58
C GLY A 218 -13.02 -5.18 10.68
N ALA A 219 -11.75 -5.58 10.77
CA ALA A 219 -10.80 -5.02 11.71
C ALA A 219 -10.43 -3.58 11.33
N ARG A 220 -10.11 -2.76 12.34
CA ARG A 220 -9.57 -1.42 12.09
C ARG A 220 -8.15 -1.54 11.56
N VAL A 221 -7.77 -0.62 10.67
CA VAL A 221 -6.42 -0.58 10.10
C VAL A 221 -5.80 0.79 10.32
N ILE A 222 -4.60 0.79 10.87
CA ILE A 222 -3.67 1.93 10.91
C ILE A 222 -2.53 1.57 9.95
N ALA A 223 -2.20 2.46 9.01
CA ALA A 223 -1.13 2.26 8.04
C ALA A 223 -0.11 3.38 8.16
N LEU A 224 1.17 2.99 8.23
CA LEU A 224 2.35 3.83 8.39
C LEU A 224 3.33 3.60 7.24
#